data_AF-A0A817ZHK0-F1
#
_entry.id   AF-A0A817ZHK0-F1
#
_cell.length_a   1.000
_cell.length_b   1.000
_cell.length_c   1.000
_cell.angle_alpha   90.00
_cell.angle_beta   90.00
_cell.angle_gamma   90.00
#
_symmetry.space_group_name_H-M   'P 1'
#
loop_
_entity.id
_entity.type
_entity.pdbx_description
1 polymer ?
#
loop_
_entity_poly.entity_id
_entity_poly.type
_entity_poly.pdbx_seq_one_letter_code
_entity_poly.pdbx_strand_id
1 'polypeptide(L)'
;MMIKKRLIDGKSISLSNYTQTNWHPQLYIENTFGDLKEQIRYTAKKSKENNHIYICEHRDIKGLFWEKLELHHFPSDVQDLSISIASMFYDDKVILLADPNHLSGVNREAFVDQQEWSLYEHVDTQQRFIKEFIFEDNDEDEENDENSQLNPKNNNENRKRSILTVTCHAARRSNYFYWNGYSLILLITLASFCIFAIPPHFTGNRIQISCTLLLTSITFRWTMNRSLPAISYLTSMDKYAIMCIFHLVILCIWHAILGSLIYLLIPDLRVTNDMWLAYIDQWVFMIAINIFVIIHIILLIWLYLVPLKHRREMAKKDLEYQQSMSKEKKILNYTLLSI
;
A
#
# COMPACT_ATOMS: atom_id res chain seq x y z
N MET A 1 -17.54 -51.04 -8.98
CA MET A 1 -17.11 -51.06 -10.40
C MET A 1 -15.65 -50.65 -10.44
N MET A 2 -14.76 -51.55 -10.89
CA MET A 2 -13.30 -51.45 -10.73
C MET A 2 -12.70 -50.24 -11.46
N ILE A 3 -11.92 -49.40 -10.78
CA ILE A 3 -10.94 -48.53 -11.43
C ILE A 3 -9.55 -49.06 -11.09
N LYS A 4 -9.10 -50.03 -11.89
CA LYS A 4 -7.70 -50.44 -11.96
C LYS A 4 -7.12 -49.88 -13.25
N LYS A 5 -6.87 -48.57 -13.31
CA LYS A 5 -6.05 -48.00 -14.38
C LYS A 5 -4.58 -48.07 -13.96
N ARG A 6 -3.86 -48.98 -14.62
CA ARG A 6 -2.41 -49.17 -14.50
C ARG A 6 -1.70 -47.84 -14.80
N LEU A 7 -0.74 -47.49 -13.94
CA LEU A 7 0.25 -46.45 -14.20
C LEU A 7 1.06 -46.87 -15.44
N ILE A 8 1.00 -46.07 -16.50
CA ILE A 8 1.81 -46.23 -17.71
C ILE A 8 2.61 -44.92 -17.88
N ASP A 9 3.93 -45.04 -17.84
CA ASP A 9 4.94 -44.11 -18.35
C ASP A 9 4.91 -42.65 -17.85
N GLY A 10 5.06 -42.44 -16.54
CA GLY A 10 5.43 -41.11 -16.00
C GLY A 10 4.46 -39.96 -16.32
N LYS A 11 3.27 -40.27 -16.86
CA LYS A 11 2.24 -39.30 -17.26
C LYS A 11 1.24 -39.10 -16.12
N SER A 12 0.92 -37.84 -15.83
CA SER A 12 -0.12 -37.46 -14.87
C SER A 12 -1.48 -38.00 -15.30
N ILE A 13 -2.21 -38.64 -14.39
CA ILE A 13 -3.56 -39.19 -14.67
C ILE A 13 -4.60 -38.21 -14.13
N SER A 14 -5.58 -37.82 -14.95
CA SER A 14 -6.74 -37.03 -14.49
C SER A 14 -7.69 -37.88 -13.66
N LEU A 15 -8.09 -37.41 -12.48
CA LEU A 15 -9.00 -38.08 -11.57
C LEU A 15 -10.39 -37.43 -11.64
N SER A 16 -11.37 -38.14 -12.20
CA SER A 16 -12.78 -37.73 -12.20
C SER A 16 -13.44 -38.10 -10.87
N ASN A 17 -14.26 -37.20 -10.30
CA ASN A 17 -15.05 -37.41 -9.07
C ASN A 17 -14.22 -37.72 -7.79
N TYR A 18 -12.96 -37.29 -7.73
CA TYR A 18 -12.06 -37.56 -6.59
C TYR A 18 -12.63 -37.10 -5.24
N THR A 19 -13.25 -35.93 -5.19
CA THR A 19 -13.78 -35.30 -3.96
C THR A 19 -14.89 -36.10 -3.29
N GLN A 20 -15.58 -37.01 -3.99
CA GLN A 20 -16.69 -37.77 -3.42
C GLN A 20 -16.23 -38.96 -2.57
N THR A 21 -15.05 -39.52 -2.87
CA THR A 21 -14.58 -40.78 -2.26
C THR A 21 -13.28 -40.63 -1.46
N ASN A 22 -12.59 -39.50 -1.61
CA ASN A 22 -11.25 -39.31 -1.07
C ASN A 22 -11.15 -38.04 -0.23
N TRP A 23 -10.14 -38.01 0.63
CA TRP A 23 -9.81 -36.85 1.44
C TRP A 23 -9.45 -35.63 0.57
N HIS A 24 -9.97 -34.46 0.95
CA HIS A 24 -9.66 -33.15 0.35
C HIS A 24 -9.29 -32.14 1.45
N PRO A 25 -8.45 -31.13 1.17
CA PRO A 25 -8.04 -30.13 2.17
C PRO A 25 -9.06 -28.99 2.40
N GLN A 26 -10.20 -28.95 1.71
CA GLN A 26 -11.22 -27.89 1.83
C GLN A 26 -10.64 -26.47 1.80
N LEU A 27 -9.86 -26.15 0.76
CA LEU A 27 -9.30 -24.81 0.64
C LEU A 27 -10.36 -23.81 0.20
N TYR A 28 -10.28 -22.61 0.77
CA TYR A 28 -11.06 -21.44 0.39
C TYR A 28 -10.16 -20.20 0.37
N ILE A 29 -10.60 -19.14 -0.30
CA ILE A 29 -9.90 -17.85 -0.27
C ILE A 29 -10.61 -16.95 0.74
N GLU A 30 -9.86 -16.45 1.72
CA GLU A 30 -10.39 -15.67 2.83
C GLU A 30 -10.81 -14.26 2.38
N ASN A 31 -10.00 -13.62 1.53
CA ASN A 31 -10.20 -12.25 1.12
C ASN A 31 -11.06 -12.09 -0.16
N THR A 32 -11.98 -13.03 -0.41
CA THR A 32 -12.93 -12.89 -1.52
C THR A 32 -14.02 -11.89 -1.19
N PHE A 33 -14.48 -11.18 -2.21
CA PHE A 33 -15.64 -10.30 -2.13
C PHE A 33 -16.72 -10.83 -3.08
N GLY A 34 -17.78 -11.42 -2.50
CA GLY A 34 -18.87 -12.04 -3.25
C GLY A 34 -18.54 -13.44 -3.79
N ASP A 35 -19.28 -13.87 -4.82
CA ASP A 35 -19.19 -15.23 -5.34
C ASP A 35 -17.98 -15.44 -6.27
N LEU A 36 -17.31 -16.58 -6.08
CA LEU A 36 -16.14 -16.99 -6.84
C LEU A 36 -16.54 -17.93 -8.00
N LYS A 37 -16.01 -17.69 -9.21
CA LYS A 37 -16.05 -18.67 -10.29
C LYS A 37 -14.79 -19.55 -10.20
N GLU A 38 -14.97 -20.78 -9.75
CA GLU A 38 -13.88 -21.74 -9.56
C GLU A 38 -14.07 -22.97 -10.46
N GLN A 39 -12.99 -23.41 -11.10
CA GLN A 39 -12.92 -24.72 -11.77
C GLN A 39 -11.78 -25.54 -11.17
N ILE A 40 -12.09 -26.71 -10.64
CA ILE A 40 -11.12 -27.59 -9.97
C ILE A 40 -10.88 -28.84 -10.81
N ARG A 41 -9.61 -29.22 -11.00
CA ARG A 41 -9.20 -30.45 -11.68
C ARG A 41 -8.16 -31.18 -10.84
N TYR A 42 -8.31 -32.50 -10.73
CA TYR A 42 -7.40 -33.35 -9.96
C TYR A 42 -6.52 -34.19 -10.88
N THR A 43 -5.23 -34.26 -10.58
CA THR A 43 -4.29 -35.14 -11.25
C THR A 43 -3.42 -35.89 -10.25
N ALA A 44 -3.03 -37.12 -10.56
CA ALA A 44 -2.05 -37.86 -9.77
C ALA A 44 -0.69 -37.89 -10.50
N LYS A 45 0.39 -37.57 -9.78
CA LYS A 45 1.77 -37.63 -10.26
C LYS A 45 2.60 -38.51 -9.34
N LYS A 46 3.43 -39.38 -9.89
CA LYS A 46 4.38 -40.18 -9.11
C LYS A 46 5.74 -39.46 -9.11
N SER A 47 6.29 -39.20 -7.94
CA SER A 47 7.65 -38.64 -7.85
C SER A 47 8.68 -39.68 -8.26
N LYS A 48 9.68 -39.24 -9.04
CA LYS A 48 10.81 -40.08 -9.46
C LYS A 48 11.78 -40.35 -8.31
N GLU A 49 11.86 -39.47 -7.32
CA GLU A 49 12.87 -39.51 -6.26
C GLU A 49 12.39 -40.29 -5.03
N ASN A 50 11.16 -40.05 -4.56
CA ASN A 50 10.70 -40.54 -3.26
C ASN A 50 9.70 -41.71 -3.36
N ASN A 51 9.39 -42.18 -4.56
CA ASN A 51 8.34 -43.20 -4.84
C ASN A 51 6.93 -42.86 -4.28
N HIS A 52 6.75 -41.68 -3.69
CA HIS A 52 5.47 -41.16 -3.24
C HIS A 52 4.58 -40.73 -4.41
N ILE A 53 3.27 -40.89 -4.24
CA ILE A 53 2.25 -40.43 -5.16
C ILE A 53 1.73 -39.08 -4.63
N TYR A 54 1.88 -38.04 -5.44
CA TYR A 54 1.37 -36.71 -5.18
C TYR A 54 0.03 -36.54 -5.90
N ILE A 55 -0.94 -35.98 -5.19
CA ILE A 55 -2.22 -35.58 -5.76
C ILE A 55 -2.15 -34.08 -5.97
N CYS A 56 -2.22 -33.66 -7.21
CA CYS A 56 -2.17 -32.27 -7.62
C CYS A 56 -3.60 -31.79 -7.91
N GLU A 57 -4.06 -30.85 -7.09
CA GLU A 57 -5.28 -30.10 -7.30
C GLU A 57 -4.96 -28.80 -8.05
N HIS A 58 -5.60 -28.59 -9.21
CA HIS A 58 -5.46 -27.39 -10.01
C HIS A 58 -6.75 -26.59 -9.95
N ARG A 59 -6.66 -25.31 -9.60
CA ARG A 59 -7.79 -24.40 -9.41
C ARG A 59 -7.65 -23.20 -10.34
N ASP A 60 -8.60 -23.05 -11.26
CA ASP A 60 -8.77 -21.84 -12.06
C ASP A 60 -9.83 -20.96 -11.38
N ILE A 61 -9.41 -19.80 -10.88
CA ILE A 61 -10.24 -18.94 -10.04
C ILE A 61 -10.41 -17.57 -10.69
N LYS A 62 -11.66 -17.10 -10.77
CA LYS A 62 -12.00 -15.74 -11.16
C LYS A 62 -12.97 -15.13 -10.14
N GLY A 63 -12.59 -14.01 -9.55
CA GLY A 63 -13.40 -13.32 -8.55
C GLY A 63 -12.88 -11.92 -8.27
N LEU A 64 -13.51 -11.27 -7.29
CA LEU A 64 -13.07 -10.01 -6.72
C LEU A 64 -12.43 -10.29 -5.37
N PHE A 65 -11.30 -9.65 -5.11
CA PHE A 65 -10.56 -9.79 -3.86
C PHE A 65 -10.45 -8.41 -3.23
N TRP A 66 -10.64 -8.37 -1.91
CA TRP A 66 -10.50 -7.14 -1.16
C TRP A 66 -9.10 -7.08 -0.55
N GLU A 67 -8.57 -5.87 -0.49
CA GLU A 67 -7.25 -5.56 0.07
C GLU A 67 -7.29 -4.15 0.66
N LYS A 68 -6.53 -3.92 1.73
CA LYS A 68 -6.44 -2.61 2.34
C LYS A 68 -5.22 -1.89 1.79
N LEU A 69 -5.43 -0.73 1.16
CA LEU A 69 -4.32 0.07 0.62
C LEU A 69 -3.72 1.01 1.68
N GLU A 70 -2.40 1.01 1.83
CA GLU A 70 -1.68 1.97 2.67
C GLU A 70 -1.21 3.18 1.86
N LEU A 71 -1.81 4.36 2.11
CA LEU A 71 -1.60 5.58 1.32
C LEU A 71 -0.66 6.59 2.00
N HIS A 72 0.12 6.18 3.02
CA HIS A 72 1.03 7.08 3.73
C HIS A 72 2.03 7.78 2.80
N HIS A 73 2.55 7.05 1.81
CA HIS A 73 3.53 7.52 0.83
C HIS A 73 2.92 7.93 -0.51
N PHE A 74 1.60 8.10 -0.57
CA PHE A 74 0.93 8.59 -1.76
C PHE A 74 1.54 9.94 -2.19
N PRO A 75 1.88 10.15 -3.47
CA PRO A 75 1.51 9.35 -4.65
C PRO A 75 2.52 8.28 -5.09
N SER A 76 3.68 8.18 -4.45
CA SER A 76 4.76 7.26 -4.87
C SER A 76 4.75 5.93 -4.13
N ASP A 77 3.57 5.53 -3.67
CA ASP A 77 3.27 4.29 -2.97
C ASP A 77 3.52 3.04 -3.83
N VAL A 78 3.83 1.96 -3.13
CA VAL A 78 3.79 0.58 -3.63
C VAL A 78 2.74 -0.13 -2.81
N GLN A 79 1.80 -0.78 -3.48
CA GLN A 79 0.68 -1.48 -2.88
C GLN A 79 0.90 -2.98 -3.01
N ASP A 80 0.58 -3.68 -1.92
CA ASP A 80 0.63 -5.13 -1.85
C ASP A 80 -0.76 -5.65 -2.17
N LEU A 81 -0.86 -6.49 -3.20
CA LEU A 81 -2.11 -7.13 -3.62
C LEU A 81 -2.02 -8.59 -3.24
N SER A 82 -2.72 -8.97 -2.16
CA SER A 82 -2.62 -10.30 -1.58
C SER A 82 -3.82 -11.19 -1.90
N ILE A 83 -3.57 -12.49 -1.96
CA ILE A 83 -4.60 -13.52 -1.97
C ILE A 83 -4.29 -14.48 -0.83
N SER A 84 -5.22 -14.61 0.11
CA SER A 84 -5.06 -15.46 1.30
C SER A 84 -5.82 -16.77 1.12
N ILE A 85 -5.08 -17.86 0.94
CA ILE A 85 -5.63 -19.20 0.80
C ILE A 85 -5.59 -19.89 2.16
N ALA A 86 -6.74 -20.36 2.63
CA ALA A 86 -6.89 -21.02 3.92
C ALA A 86 -7.53 -22.40 3.75
N SER A 87 -7.36 -23.25 4.76
CA SER A 87 -8.02 -24.55 4.87
C SER A 87 -9.12 -24.48 5.94
N MET A 88 -10.23 -25.18 5.72
CA MET A 88 -11.26 -25.35 6.75
C MET A 88 -10.79 -26.20 7.95
N PHE A 89 -9.76 -27.01 7.74
CA PHE A 89 -9.13 -27.80 8.80
C PHE A 89 -8.04 -27.03 9.54
N TYR A 90 -7.87 -27.39 10.82
CA TYR A 90 -6.80 -26.88 11.68
C TYR A 90 -5.42 -27.45 11.30
N ASP A 91 -4.39 -26.89 11.93
CA ASP A 91 -2.98 -27.14 11.73
C ASP A 91 -2.53 -28.57 12.08
N ASP A 92 -3.31 -29.28 12.91
CA ASP A 92 -3.11 -30.70 13.19
C ASP A 92 -3.35 -31.60 11.97
N LYS A 93 -4.23 -31.17 11.06
CA LYS A 93 -4.63 -31.93 9.87
C LYS A 93 -4.04 -31.38 8.59
N VAL A 94 -3.95 -30.05 8.45
CA VAL A 94 -3.54 -29.40 7.20
C VAL A 94 -2.62 -28.22 7.49
N ILE A 95 -1.45 -28.26 6.87
CA ILE A 95 -0.48 -27.16 6.86
C ILE A 95 -0.24 -26.77 5.40
N LEU A 96 -0.42 -25.48 5.10
CA LEU A 96 -0.21 -24.93 3.77
C LEU A 96 1.21 -24.36 3.69
N LEU A 97 1.98 -24.84 2.73
CA LEU A 97 3.35 -24.41 2.47
C LEU A 97 3.49 -23.94 1.03
N ALA A 98 4.32 -22.94 0.80
CA ALA A 98 4.70 -22.54 -0.56
C ALA A 98 5.54 -23.67 -1.21
N ASP A 99 5.37 -23.87 -2.52
CA ASP A 99 6.17 -24.84 -3.26
C ASP A 99 7.63 -24.34 -3.32
N PRO A 100 8.61 -25.09 -2.79
CA PRO A 100 10.01 -24.68 -2.86
C PRO A 100 10.62 -24.87 -4.26
N ASN A 101 10.00 -25.66 -5.14
CA ASN A 101 10.57 -26.05 -6.42
C ASN A 101 10.11 -25.18 -7.59
N HIS A 102 8.87 -24.69 -7.54
CA HIS A 102 8.30 -23.86 -8.60
C HIS A 102 7.99 -22.47 -8.06
N LEU A 103 8.52 -21.47 -8.74
CA LEU A 103 8.29 -20.07 -8.37
C LEU A 103 6.92 -19.60 -8.89
N SER A 104 6.15 -18.94 -8.02
CA SER A 104 4.95 -18.21 -8.40
C SER A 104 5.31 -17.04 -9.31
N GLY A 105 4.45 -16.69 -10.26
CA GLY A 105 4.69 -15.57 -11.17
C GLY A 105 3.41 -14.87 -11.59
N VAL A 106 3.55 -13.66 -12.14
CA VAL A 106 2.42 -12.83 -12.57
C VAL A 106 2.50 -12.56 -14.07
N ASN A 107 1.36 -12.61 -14.75
CA ASN A 107 1.27 -12.23 -16.15
C ASN A 107 1.06 -10.70 -16.27
N ARG A 108 2.12 -9.98 -16.64
CA ARG A 108 2.08 -8.53 -16.86
C ARG A 108 1.25 -8.13 -18.08
N GLU A 109 1.17 -8.97 -19.11
CA GLU A 109 0.44 -8.66 -20.36
C GLU A 109 -1.07 -8.60 -20.15
N ALA A 110 -1.58 -9.39 -19.21
CA ALA A 110 -3.01 -9.41 -18.87
C ALA A 110 -3.43 -8.26 -17.93
N PHE A 111 -2.49 -7.43 -17.46
CA PHE A 111 -2.77 -6.34 -16.55
C PHE A 111 -3.40 -5.15 -17.29
N VAL A 112 -4.60 -4.73 -16.89
CA VAL A 112 -5.39 -3.70 -17.57
C VAL A 112 -4.87 -2.29 -17.26
N ASP A 113 -4.58 -2.00 -15.98
CA ASP A 113 -4.30 -0.64 -15.50
C ASP A 113 -2.81 -0.24 -15.56
N GLN A 114 -2.11 -0.66 -16.62
CA GLN A 114 -0.67 -0.38 -16.82
C GLN A 114 -0.34 1.13 -16.90
N GLN A 115 -1.34 1.96 -17.20
CA GLN A 115 -1.21 3.42 -17.26
C GLN A 115 -1.16 4.05 -15.86
N GLU A 116 -1.81 3.45 -14.87
CA GLU A 116 -1.84 3.96 -13.50
C GLU A 116 -0.83 3.24 -12.59
N TRP A 117 -0.56 1.96 -12.88
CA TRP A 117 0.25 1.08 -12.05
C TRP A 117 1.33 0.36 -12.86
N SER A 118 2.45 0.07 -12.22
CA SER A 118 3.51 -0.80 -12.73
C SER A 118 3.67 -1.99 -11.80
N LEU A 119 3.45 -3.19 -12.35
CA LEU A 119 3.44 -4.44 -11.62
C LEU A 119 4.85 -5.06 -11.55
N TYR A 120 5.27 -5.49 -10.37
CA TYR A 120 6.48 -6.28 -10.20
C TYR A 120 6.22 -7.76 -10.58
N GLU A 121 7.25 -8.47 -11.03
CA GLU A 121 7.20 -9.86 -11.51
C GLU A 121 7.31 -10.85 -10.35
N HIS A 122 8.10 -10.50 -9.33
CA HIS A 122 8.24 -11.31 -8.13
C HIS A 122 6.91 -11.40 -7.36
N VAL A 123 6.68 -12.59 -6.81
CA VAL A 123 5.56 -12.90 -5.94
C VAL A 123 6.12 -13.35 -4.61
N ASP A 124 5.74 -12.64 -3.56
CA ASP A 124 6.11 -13.01 -2.19
C ASP A 124 5.05 -13.99 -1.64
N THR A 125 5.50 -15.02 -0.93
CA THR A 125 4.60 -15.99 -0.28
C THR A 125 4.88 -16.03 1.21
N GLN A 126 3.85 -15.89 2.03
CA GLN A 126 3.96 -15.91 3.48
C GLN A 126 2.99 -16.92 4.08
N GLN A 127 3.51 -17.80 4.93
CA GLN A 127 2.67 -18.67 5.75
C GLN A 127 2.27 -17.93 7.04
N ARG A 128 0.98 -17.97 7.37
CA ARG A 128 0.40 -17.37 8.57
C ARG A 128 -0.46 -18.41 9.27
N PHE A 129 -0.67 -18.21 10.57
CA PHE A 129 -1.56 -19.04 11.38
C PHE A 129 -2.59 -18.14 12.06
N ILE A 130 -3.87 -18.39 11.83
CA ILE A 130 -4.96 -17.67 12.51
C ILE A 130 -5.49 -18.55 13.64
N LYS A 131 -5.53 -17.99 14.85
CA LYS A 131 -6.25 -18.58 15.98
C LYS A 131 -7.73 -18.28 15.80
N GLU A 132 -8.55 -19.32 15.92
CA GLU A 132 -10.00 -19.14 15.99
C GLU A 132 -10.35 -18.81 17.43
N PHE A 133 -10.91 -17.63 17.66
CA PHE A 133 -11.47 -17.29 18.97
C PHE A 133 -12.78 -18.06 19.10
N ILE A 134 -12.74 -19.16 19.85
CA ILE A 134 -13.97 -19.83 20.27
C ILE A 134 -14.58 -18.90 21.32
N PHE A 135 -15.75 -18.34 21.01
CA PHE A 135 -16.59 -17.75 22.05
C PHE A 135 -17.07 -18.92 22.90
N GLU A 136 -16.58 -19.04 24.12
CA GLU A 136 -17.23 -19.87 25.13
C GLU A 136 -18.60 -19.23 25.38
N ASP A 137 -19.66 -19.84 24.84
CA ASP A 137 -21.00 -19.60 25.34
C ASP A 137 -21.00 -20.12 26.78
N ASN A 138 -20.87 -19.22 27.74
CA ASN A 138 -20.96 -19.51 29.19
C ASN A 138 -22.41 -19.85 29.58
N ASP A 139 -23.01 -20.84 28.93
CA ASP A 139 -24.34 -21.36 29.22
C ASP A 139 -24.22 -22.81 29.73
N GLU A 140 -23.31 -23.10 30.66
CA GLU A 140 -23.40 -24.30 31.49
C GLU A 140 -23.02 -23.95 32.94
N ASP A 141 -24.00 -24.17 33.83
CA ASP A 141 -23.99 -23.87 35.25
C ASP A 141 -22.71 -24.38 35.96
N GLU A 142 -22.10 -23.52 36.78
CA GLU A 142 -21.03 -23.89 37.72
C GLU A 142 -21.56 -24.87 38.78
N GLU A 143 -21.66 -26.15 38.47
CA GLU A 143 -21.69 -27.21 39.48
C GLU A 143 -20.26 -27.62 39.83
N ASN A 144 -19.89 -27.29 41.07
CA ASN A 144 -18.62 -27.62 41.71
C ASN A 144 -18.40 -29.14 41.79
N ASP A 145 -17.57 -29.68 40.89
CA ASP A 145 -16.97 -31.01 41.06
C ASP A 145 -15.44 -30.89 41.22
N GLU A 146 -14.99 -30.93 42.48
CA GLU A 146 -13.59 -30.85 42.94
C GLU A 146 -12.72 -32.09 42.59
N ASN A 147 -13.04 -32.88 41.57
CA ASN A 147 -12.28 -34.10 41.21
C ASN A 147 -11.99 -34.22 39.71
N SER A 148 -11.26 -33.25 39.15
CA SER A 148 -10.71 -33.34 37.79
C SER A 148 -9.19 -33.12 37.75
N GLN A 149 -8.44 -33.98 38.45
CA GLN A 149 -7.04 -34.22 38.08
C GLN A 149 -7.01 -35.13 36.84
N LEU A 150 -6.34 -34.65 35.78
CA LEU A 150 -6.21 -35.21 34.42
C LEU A 150 -7.47 -35.17 33.52
N ASN A 151 -7.80 -33.98 33.01
CA ASN A 151 -8.56 -33.86 31.76
C ASN A 151 -7.69 -33.18 30.68
N PRO A 152 -7.39 -33.82 29.54
CA PRO A 152 -6.74 -33.18 28.39
C PRO A 152 -7.73 -32.29 27.62
N LYS A 153 -8.49 -31.43 28.30
CA LYS A 153 -9.48 -30.52 27.70
C LYS A 153 -8.88 -29.16 27.27
N ASN A 154 -7.67 -28.80 27.71
CA ASN A 154 -7.05 -27.51 27.36
C ASN A 154 -6.34 -27.50 25.98
N ASN A 155 -6.42 -28.56 25.18
CA ASN A 155 -5.84 -28.57 23.83
C ASN A 155 -6.69 -27.82 22.78
N ASN A 156 -7.93 -27.46 23.11
CA ASN A 156 -8.80 -26.73 22.19
C ASN A 156 -8.46 -25.22 22.10
N GLU A 157 -7.81 -24.65 23.12
CA GLU A 157 -7.49 -23.22 23.21
C GLU A 157 -6.38 -22.75 22.24
N ASN A 158 -5.67 -23.68 21.59
CA ASN A 158 -4.51 -23.36 20.75
C ASN A 158 -4.60 -23.83 19.30
N ARG A 159 -5.76 -24.33 18.85
CA ARG A 159 -5.92 -24.75 17.45
C ARG A 159 -5.81 -23.56 16.52
N LYS A 160 -5.04 -23.71 15.45
CA LYS A 160 -4.81 -22.66 14.46
C LYS A 160 -5.16 -23.16 13.08
N ARG A 161 -5.58 -22.26 12.19
CA ARG A 161 -5.71 -22.58 10.77
C ARG A 161 -4.49 -22.07 10.04
N SER A 162 -3.91 -22.92 9.19
CA SER A 162 -2.81 -22.51 8.31
C SER A 162 -3.35 -21.71 7.13
N ILE A 163 -2.74 -20.56 6.87
CA ILE A 163 -3.07 -19.67 5.76
C ILE A 163 -1.80 -19.41 4.96
N LEU A 164 -1.91 -19.51 3.64
CA LEU A 164 -0.87 -19.15 2.71
C LEU A 164 -1.30 -17.87 1.99
N THR A 165 -0.63 -16.77 2.31
CA THR A 165 -0.84 -15.48 1.64
C THR A 165 0.16 -15.35 0.50
N VAL A 166 -0.35 -15.13 -0.71
CA VAL A 166 0.43 -14.89 -1.92
C VAL A 166 0.26 -13.43 -2.30
N THR A 167 1.34 -12.65 -2.32
CA THR A 167 1.34 -11.20 -2.55
C THR A 167 2.05 -10.84 -3.83
N CYS A 168 1.40 -10.06 -4.69
CA CYS A 168 2.06 -9.34 -5.78
C CYS A 168 2.15 -7.85 -5.45
N HIS A 169 3.17 -7.18 -5.98
CA HIS A 169 3.44 -5.79 -5.66
C HIS A 169 3.16 -4.90 -6.88
N ALA A 170 2.44 -3.78 -6.68
CA ALA A 170 2.12 -2.81 -7.71
C ALA A 170 2.54 -1.40 -7.29
N ALA A 171 3.37 -0.72 -8.08
CA ALA A 171 3.78 0.65 -7.84
C ALA A 171 2.94 1.65 -8.65
N ARG A 172 2.49 2.74 -8.03
CA ARG A 172 1.70 3.77 -8.72
C ARG A 172 2.59 4.61 -9.64
N ARG A 173 2.06 5.06 -10.78
CA ARG A 173 2.69 6.07 -11.63
C ARG A 173 2.41 7.47 -11.09
N SER A 174 3.34 7.98 -10.28
CA SER A 174 3.18 9.22 -9.50
C SER A 174 3.43 10.53 -10.25
N ASN A 175 3.97 10.47 -11.48
CA ASN A 175 4.39 11.66 -12.23
C ASN A 175 3.27 12.71 -12.40
N TYR A 176 2.03 12.27 -12.65
CA TYR A 176 0.88 13.16 -12.76
C TYR A 176 0.69 13.99 -11.47
N PHE A 177 0.76 13.36 -10.31
CA PHE A 177 0.57 14.02 -9.01
C PHE A 177 1.74 14.94 -8.64
N TYR A 178 2.95 14.66 -9.11
CA TYR A 178 4.08 15.59 -8.92
C TYR A 178 3.88 16.90 -9.69
N TRP A 179 3.47 16.82 -10.96
CA TRP A 179 3.22 18.02 -11.77
C TRP A 179 1.94 18.74 -11.36
N ASN A 180 0.82 18.03 -11.31
CA ASN A 180 -0.48 18.66 -11.08
C ASN A 180 -0.82 18.82 -9.60
N GLY A 181 -0.16 18.11 -8.69
CA GLY A 181 -0.35 18.26 -7.24
C GLY A 181 0.71 19.16 -6.61
N TYR A 182 1.93 18.65 -6.50
CA TYR A 182 3.02 19.34 -5.82
C TYR A 182 3.41 20.64 -6.50
N SER A 183 3.59 20.64 -7.83
CA SER A 183 4.03 21.86 -8.53
C SER A 183 3.00 22.99 -8.45
N LEU A 184 1.70 22.69 -8.50
CA LEU A 184 0.66 23.73 -8.43
C LEU A 184 0.60 24.38 -7.04
N ILE A 185 0.69 23.61 -5.95
CA ILE A 185 0.76 24.16 -4.59
C ILE A 185 2.03 24.98 -4.40
N LEU A 186 3.16 24.51 -4.95
CA LEU A 186 4.42 25.25 -4.93
C LEU A 186 4.28 26.60 -5.64
N LEU A 187 3.65 26.64 -6.82
CA LEU A 187 3.44 27.88 -7.57
C LEU A 187 2.51 28.86 -6.83
N ILE A 188 1.42 28.37 -6.23
CA ILE A 188 0.51 29.19 -5.42
C ILE A 188 1.25 29.81 -4.23
N THR A 189 2.08 29.02 -3.54
CA THR A 189 2.85 29.53 -2.40
C THR A 189 3.99 30.44 -2.81
N LEU A 190 4.64 30.20 -3.95
CA LEU A 190 5.65 31.10 -4.50
C LEU A 190 5.06 32.47 -4.86
N ALA A 191 3.81 32.52 -5.34
CA ALA A 191 3.11 33.77 -5.63
C ALA A 191 2.88 34.64 -4.38
N SER A 192 2.91 34.07 -3.17
CA SER A 192 2.78 34.86 -1.93
C SER A 192 3.92 35.86 -1.74
N PHE A 193 5.10 35.60 -2.30
CA PHE A 193 6.23 36.51 -2.26
C PHE A 193 6.02 37.76 -3.11
N CYS A 194 5.16 37.72 -4.13
CA CYS A 194 4.82 38.90 -4.94
C CYS A 194 4.10 39.98 -4.11
N ILE A 195 3.52 39.64 -2.96
CA ILE A 195 2.82 40.60 -2.08
C ILE A 195 3.80 41.63 -1.52
N PHE A 196 5.06 41.24 -1.27
CA PHE A 196 6.10 42.15 -0.79
C PHE A 196 6.49 43.23 -1.81
N ALA A 197 6.13 43.07 -3.10
CA ALA A 197 6.36 44.10 -4.11
C ALA A 197 5.42 45.32 -3.96
N ILE A 198 4.28 45.15 -3.29
CA ILE A 198 3.33 46.24 -3.02
C ILE A 198 3.86 47.05 -1.85
N PRO A 199 3.91 48.40 -1.86
CA PRO A 199 4.39 49.18 -0.72
C PRO A 199 3.64 48.89 0.60
N PRO A 200 4.31 48.94 1.76
CA PRO A 200 3.72 48.55 3.05
C PRO A 200 2.52 49.40 3.46
N HIS A 201 2.40 50.63 2.96
CA HIS A 201 1.27 51.53 3.21
C HIS A 201 -0.06 51.03 2.63
N PHE A 202 -0.04 50.22 1.56
CA PHE A 202 -1.25 49.65 0.95
C PHE A 202 -1.62 48.32 1.60
N THR A 203 -1.86 48.35 2.91
CA THR A 203 -2.12 47.18 3.76
C THR A 203 -3.37 46.41 3.32
N GLY A 204 -4.43 47.11 2.92
CA GLY A 204 -5.66 46.52 2.42
C GLY A 204 -5.44 45.59 1.21
N ASN A 205 -4.65 46.05 0.23
CA ASN A 205 -4.33 45.25 -0.97
C ASN A 205 -3.52 44.01 -0.61
N ARG A 206 -2.54 44.14 0.31
CA ARG A 206 -1.70 43.02 0.77
C ARG A 206 -2.53 41.94 1.48
N ILE A 207 -3.43 42.34 2.38
CA ILE A 207 -4.32 41.42 3.10
C ILE A 207 -5.30 40.75 2.13
N GLN A 208 -5.89 41.50 1.20
CA GLN A 208 -6.82 40.95 0.21
C GLN A 208 -6.15 39.86 -0.67
N ILE A 209 -4.94 40.09 -1.16
CA ILE A 209 -4.21 39.10 -1.97
C ILE A 209 -3.79 37.90 -1.11
N SER A 210 -3.35 38.13 0.14
CA SER A 210 -2.99 37.06 1.09
C SER A 210 -4.17 36.11 1.36
N CYS A 211 -5.34 36.66 1.67
CA CYS A 211 -6.57 35.89 1.89
C CYS A 211 -7.00 35.16 0.61
N THR A 212 -6.82 35.79 -0.56
CA THR A 212 -7.13 35.16 -1.85
C THR A 212 -6.25 33.94 -2.10
N LEU A 213 -4.93 34.05 -1.92
CA LEU A 213 -4.00 32.92 -2.06
C LEU A 213 -4.28 31.82 -1.04
N LEU A 214 -4.63 32.19 0.20
CA LEU A 214 -5.02 31.24 1.23
C LEU A 214 -6.27 30.45 0.81
N LEU A 215 -7.30 31.13 0.33
CA LEU A 215 -8.51 30.50 -0.17
C LEU A 215 -8.21 29.60 -1.38
N THR A 216 -7.40 30.08 -2.34
CA THR A 216 -6.97 29.28 -3.50
C THR A 216 -6.26 27.99 -3.07
N SER A 217 -5.37 28.07 -2.08
CA SER A 217 -4.65 26.90 -1.57
C SER A 217 -5.57 25.89 -0.87
N ILE A 218 -6.51 26.38 -0.04
CA ILE A 218 -7.51 25.52 0.62
C ILE A 218 -8.44 24.85 -0.39
N THR A 219 -8.93 25.61 -1.38
CA THR A 219 -9.76 25.08 -2.47
C THR A 219 -9.01 24.05 -3.28
N PHE A 220 -7.73 24.31 -3.61
CA PHE A 220 -6.90 23.36 -4.33
C PHE A 220 -6.72 22.05 -3.55
N ARG A 221 -6.42 22.13 -2.25
CA ARG A 221 -6.35 20.96 -1.37
C ARG A 221 -7.65 20.15 -1.39
N TRP A 222 -8.79 20.83 -1.29
CA TRP A 222 -10.08 20.14 -1.30
C TRP A 222 -10.36 19.46 -2.64
N THR A 223 -10.02 20.10 -3.76
CA THR A 223 -10.13 19.51 -5.10
C THR A 223 -9.25 18.27 -5.23
N MET A 224 -8.01 18.33 -4.76
CA MET A 224 -7.10 17.18 -4.81
C MET A 224 -7.61 16.01 -3.96
N ASN A 225 -8.22 16.28 -2.81
CA ASN A 225 -8.78 15.27 -1.93
C ASN A 225 -10.00 14.54 -2.52
N ARG A 226 -10.61 15.04 -3.59
CA ARG A 226 -11.66 14.29 -4.32
C ARG A 226 -11.10 13.10 -5.10
N SER A 227 -9.82 13.11 -5.42
CA SER A 227 -9.16 12.00 -6.13
C SER A 227 -8.80 10.83 -5.22
N LEU A 228 -8.93 11.00 -3.90
CA LEU A 228 -8.57 10.02 -2.88
C LEU A 228 -9.79 9.69 -2.02
N PRO A 229 -9.96 8.43 -1.59
CA PRO A 229 -10.96 8.11 -0.58
C PRO A 229 -10.63 8.84 0.73
N ALA A 230 -11.65 9.18 1.51
CA ALA A 230 -11.47 9.82 2.81
C ALA A 230 -10.79 8.83 3.79
N ILE A 231 -9.52 9.07 4.08
CA ILE A 231 -8.72 8.30 5.03
C ILE A 231 -8.46 9.12 6.30
N SER A 232 -8.35 8.44 7.45
CA SER A 232 -8.18 9.09 8.76
C SER A 232 -6.80 9.73 8.94
N TYR A 233 -5.76 9.17 8.31
CA TYR A 233 -4.40 9.66 8.41
C TYR A 233 -4.00 10.55 7.22
N LEU A 234 -2.97 11.36 7.41
CA LEU A 234 -2.49 12.32 6.43
C LEU A 234 -1.53 11.69 5.42
N THR A 235 -1.81 11.82 4.12
CA THR A 235 -0.87 11.39 3.06
C THR A 235 0.36 12.29 3.00
N SER A 236 1.42 11.83 2.32
CA SER A 236 2.59 12.67 2.05
C SER A 236 2.25 13.95 1.28
N MET A 237 1.30 13.88 0.35
CA MET A 237 0.84 15.04 -0.42
C MET A 237 0.05 16.01 0.46
N ASP A 238 -0.82 15.50 1.33
CA ASP A 238 -1.58 16.33 2.25
C ASP A 238 -0.69 17.04 3.27
N LYS A 239 0.35 16.36 3.78
CA LYS A 239 1.37 16.97 4.67
C LYS A 239 1.99 18.21 4.02
N TYR A 240 2.33 18.11 2.73
CA TYR A 240 2.88 19.23 1.98
C TYR A 240 1.86 20.36 1.80
N ALA A 241 0.63 20.04 1.40
CA ALA A 241 -0.43 21.04 1.23
C ALA A 241 -0.71 21.81 2.54
N ILE A 242 -0.79 21.10 3.67
CA ILE A 242 -1.00 21.72 4.98
C ILE A 242 0.19 22.60 5.37
N MET A 243 1.42 22.16 5.16
CA MET A 243 2.62 22.98 5.41
C MET A 243 2.58 24.29 4.61
N CYS A 244 2.22 24.23 3.33
CA CYS A 244 2.05 25.38 2.46
C CYS A 244 0.93 26.33 2.92
N ILE A 245 -0.19 25.79 3.41
CA ILE A 245 -1.28 26.58 4.01
C ILE A 245 -0.79 27.28 5.28
N PHE A 246 -0.06 26.60 6.17
CA PHE A 246 0.53 27.21 7.36
C PHE A 246 1.48 28.35 7.01
N HIS A 247 2.31 28.21 5.98
CA HIS A 247 3.17 29.27 5.49
C HIS A 247 2.36 30.51 5.06
N LEU A 248 1.28 30.33 4.29
CA LEU A 248 0.39 31.43 3.89
C LEU A 248 -0.29 32.10 5.08
N VAL A 249 -0.69 31.33 6.09
CA VAL A 249 -1.28 31.88 7.33
C VAL A 249 -0.26 32.73 8.08
N ILE A 250 0.99 32.27 8.23
CA ILE A 250 2.06 33.04 8.88
C ILE A 250 2.31 34.36 8.14
N LEU A 251 2.37 34.34 6.80
CA LEU A 251 2.49 35.58 6.00
C LEU A 251 1.28 36.50 6.15
N CYS A 252 0.07 35.94 6.19
CA CYS A 252 -1.14 36.73 6.41
C CYS A 252 -1.14 37.41 7.79
N ILE A 253 -0.69 36.70 8.83
CA ILE A 253 -0.53 37.26 10.17
C ILE A 253 0.51 38.39 10.16
N TRP A 254 1.64 38.21 9.47
CA TRP A 254 2.64 39.27 9.30
C TRP A 254 2.04 40.53 8.67
N HIS A 255 1.31 40.39 7.55
CA HIS A 255 0.68 41.53 6.87
C HIS A 255 -0.39 42.20 7.73
N ALA A 256 -1.12 41.45 8.56
CA ALA A 256 -2.08 42.00 9.52
C ALA A 256 -1.39 42.78 10.65
N ILE A 257 -0.30 42.25 11.21
CA ILE A 257 0.52 42.93 12.23
C ILE A 257 1.10 44.22 11.65
N LEU A 258 1.67 44.17 10.44
CA LEU A 258 2.19 45.34 9.75
C LEU A 258 1.10 46.40 9.56
N GLY A 259 -0.10 45.99 9.16
CA GLY A 259 -1.23 46.91 9.00
C GLY A 259 -1.69 47.56 10.31
N SER A 260 -1.76 46.78 11.39
CA SER A 260 -2.09 47.29 12.73
C SER A 260 -1.04 48.26 13.26
N LEU A 261 0.25 47.93 13.07
CA LEU A 261 1.36 48.78 13.50
C LEU A 261 1.36 50.12 12.75
N ILE A 262 1.12 50.11 11.43
CA ILE A 262 1.02 51.34 10.63
C ILE A 262 -0.15 52.21 11.11
N TYR A 263 -1.32 51.60 11.40
CA TYR A 263 -2.49 52.34 11.89
C TYR A 263 -2.26 52.98 13.26
N LEU A 264 -1.58 52.28 14.18
CA LEU A 264 -1.36 52.75 15.55
C LEU A 264 -0.22 53.78 15.67
N LEU A 265 0.83 53.63 14.86
CA LEU A 265 2.04 54.47 14.96
C LEU A 265 1.95 55.76 14.12
N ILE A 266 1.10 55.80 13.08
CA ILE A 266 1.01 56.91 12.12
C ILE A 266 -0.46 57.31 11.89
N PRO A 267 -1.12 57.96 12.87
CA PRO A 267 -2.47 58.48 12.69
C PRO A 267 -2.53 59.71 11.76
N ASP A 268 -1.43 60.48 11.66
CA ASP A 268 -1.36 61.66 10.79
C ASP A 268 -0.67 61.37 9.46
N LEU A 269 -1.51 61.38 8.43
CA LEU A 269 -1.18 61.19 7.03
C LEU A 269 -0.27 62.34 6.53
N ARG A 270 1.06 62.17 6.57
CA ARG A 270 2.04 62.57 5.53
C ARG A 270 3.45 62.72 6.11
N VAL A 271 4.35 61.90 5.55
CA VAL A 271 5.72 62.30 5.20
C VAL A 271 6.60 62.66 6.39
N THR A 272 7.29 61.68 6.95
CA THR A 272 8.76 61.57 6.86
C THR A 272 9.25 60.40 7.73
N ASN A 273 10.01 59.49 7.10
CA ASN A 273 10.77 58.37 7.71
C ASN A 273 10.08 57.00 7.94
N ASP A 274 9.19 56.59 7.03
CA ASP A 274 8.70 55.18 6.93
C ASP A 274 9.77 54.18 6.46
N MET A 275 11.01 54.64 6.28
CA MET A 275 12.14 53.86 5.79
C MET A 275 12.40 52.63 6.67
N TRP A 276 12.26 52.77 8.00
CA TRP A 276 12.50 51.67 8.95
C TRP A 276 11.48 50.53 8.81
N LEU A 277 10.19 50.83 8.61
CA LEU A 277 9.16 49.81 8.37
C LEU A 277 9.39 49.07 7.05
N ALA A 278 9.79 49.79 6.00
CA ALA A 278 10.16 49.19 4.72
C ALA A 278 11.40 48.28 4.85
N TYR A 279 12.40 48.69 5.63
CA TYR A 279 13.56 47.84 5.93
C TYR A 279 13.16 46.58 6.69
N ILE A 280 12.32 46.70 7.72
CA ILE A 280 11.84 45.54 8.49
C ILE A 280 11.10 44.56 7.57
N ASP A 281 10.21 45.05 6.71
CA ASP A 281 9.46 44.22 5.75
C ASP A 281 10.38 43.53 4.74
N GLN A 282 11.43 44.20 4.26
CA GLN A 282 12.47 43.60 3.41
C GLN A 282 13.28 42.52 4.15
N TRP A 283 13.65 42.74 5.42
CA TRP A 283 14.33 41.72 6.22
C TRP A 283 13.44 40.49 6.44
N VAL A 284 12.16 40.68 6.75
CA VAL A 284 11.20 39.59 6.88
C VAL A 284 11.04 38.83 5.56
N PHE A 285 10.96 39.54 4.43
CA PHE A 285 10.95 38.92 3.11
C PHE A 285 12.19 38.04 2.88
N MET A 286 13.39 38.56 3.14
CA MET A 286 14.64 37.82 2.96
C MET A 286 14.74 36.61 3.88
N ILE A 287 14.29 36.72 5.13
CA ILE A 287 14.27 35.59 6.06
C ILE A 287 13.24 34.55 5.62
N ALA A 288 12.04 34.98 5.25
CA ALA A 288 10.95 34.10 4.83
C ALA A 288 11.30 33.31 3.58
N ILE A 289 11.93 33.93 2.57
CA ILE A 289 12.33 33.24 1.34
C ILE A 289 13.47 32.24 1.60
N ASN A 290 14.43 32.57 2.46
CA ASN A 290 15.51 31.64 2.83
C ASN A 290 14.96 30.42 3.59
N ILE A 291 14.10 30.64 4.58
CA ILE A 291 13.44 29.55 5.32
C ILE A 291 12.60 28.70 4.36
N PHE A 292 11.83 29.34 3.48
CA PHE A 292 11.02 28.65 2.48
C PHE A 292 11.87 27.76 1.58
N VAL A 293 12.98 28.27 1.05
CA VAL A 293 13.90 27.51 0.19
C VAL A 293 14.51 26.32 0.96
N ILE A 294 14.98 26.52 2.19
CA ILE A 294 15.55 25.44 3.01
C ILE A 294 14.51 24.33 3.26
N ILE A 295 13.30 24.70 3.68
CA ILE A 295 12.21 23.75 3.92
C ILE A 295 11.87 22.98 2.65
N HIS A 296 11.78 23.66 1.50
CA HIS A 296 11.48 23.00 0.23
C HIS A 296 12.61 22.10 -0.26
N ILE A 297 13.88 22.45 -0.03
CA ILE A 297 15.01 21.57 -0.34
C ILE A 297 14.95 20.29 0.50
N ILE A 298 14.74 20.42 1.83
CA ILE A 298 14.59 19.26 2.72
C ILE A 298 13.41 18.39 2.27
N LEU A 299 12.29 19.01 1.95
CA LEU A 299 11.09 18.29 1.52
C LEU A 299 11.30 17.61 0.16
N LEU A 300 11.95 18.25 -0.80
CA LEU A 300 12.28 17.63 -2.09
C LEU A 300 13.20 16.42 -1.87
N ILE A 301 14.24 16.56 -1.06
CA ILE A 301 15.14 15.44 -0.72
C ILE A 301 14.34 14.29 -0.11
N TRP A 302 13.48 14.57 0.88
CA TRP A 302 12.65 13.54 1.52
C TRP A 302 11.66 12.90 0.53
N LEU A 303 11.02 13.70 -0.31
CA LEU A 303 10.03 13.27 -1.32
C LEU A 303 10.64 12.40 -2.42
N TYR A 304 11.90 12.65 -2.80
CA TYR A 304 12.61 11.84 -3.79
C TYR A 304 13.27 10.60 -3.16
N LEU A 305 13.99 10.74 -2.05
CA LEU A 305 14.79 9.64 -1.50
C LEU A 305 13.95 8.52 -0.90
N VAL A 306 12.86 8.83 -0.19
CA VAL A 306 12.07 7.81 0.51
C VAL A 306 11.40 6.84 -0.48
N PRO A 307 10.68 7.29 -1.52
CA PRO A 307 10.07 6.37 -2.47
C PRO A 307 11.09 5.70 -3.37
N LEU A 308 12.19 6.37 -3.71
CA LEU A 308 13.28 5.76 -4.48
C LEU A 308 13.91 4.58 -3.73
N LYS A 309 14.07 4.68 -2.40
CA LYS A 309 14.58 3.57 -1.59
C LYS A 309 13.66 2.35 -1.69
N HIS A 310 12.37 2.51 -1.43
CA HIS A 310 11.41 1.41 -1.51
C HIS A 310 11.32 0.80 -2.91
N ARG A 311 11.28 1.63 -3.96
CA ARG A 311 11.25 1.13 -5.34
C ARG A 311 12.53 0.40 -5.73
N ARG A 312 13.70 0.84 -5.25
CA ARG A 312 14.98 0.14 -5.46
C ARG A 312 15.00 -1.21 -4.77
N GLU A 313 14.47 -1.31 -3.56
CA GLU A 313 14.34 -2.59 -2.84
C GLU A 313 13.46 -3.56 -3.61
N MET A 314 12.29 -3.12 -4.10
CA MET A 314 11.41 -3.95 -4.92
C MET A 314 12.03 -4.33 -6.27
N ALA A 315 12.74 -3.42 -6.93
CA ALA A 315 13.45 -3.72 -8.17
C ALA A 315 14.57 -4.75 -7.96
N LYS A 316 15.24 -4.73 -6.81
CA LYS A 316 16.25 -5.73 -6.45
C LYS A 316 15.62 -7.11 -6.29
N LYS A 317 14.49 -7.22 -5.58
CA LYS A 317 13.73 -8.48 -5.47
C LYS A 317 13.30 -9.01 -6.83
N ASP A 318 12.85 -8.11 -7.72
CA ASP A 318 12.45 -8.46 -9.08
C ASP A 318 13.62 -9.06 -9.88
N LEU A 319 14.80 -8.46 -9.75
CA LEU A 319 16.02 -8.96 -10.38
C LEU A 319 16.42 -10.34 -9.83
N GLU A 320 16.37 -10.53 -8.51
CA GLU A 320 16.66 -11.81 -7.86
C GLU A 320 15.69 -12.91 -8.33
N TYR A 321 14.41 -12.57 -8.47
CA TYR A 321 13.37 -13.44 -9.02
C TYR A 321 13.62 -13.82 -10.48
N GLN A 322 13.98 -12.87 -11.34
CA GLN A 322 14.32 -13.17 -12.74
C GLN A 322 15.52 -14.11 -12.85
N GLN A 323 16.52 -13.93 -11.97
CA GLN A 323 17.68 -14.82 -11.92
C GLN A 323 17.29 -16.24 -11.50
N SER A 324 16.46 -16.42 -10.47
CA SER A 324 16.00 -17.75 -10.04
C SER A 324 15.14 -18.43 -11.11
N MET A 325 14.19 -17.71 -11.73
CA MET A 325 13.39 -18.19 -12.86
C MET A 325 14.26 -18.63 -14.05
N SER A 326 15.34 -17.89 -14.35
CA SER A 326 16.25 -18.26 -15.44
C SER A 326 17.03 -19.55 -15.14
N LYS A 327 17.38 -19.80 -13.87
CA LYS A 327 18.04 -21.03 -13.44
C LYS A 327 17.09 -22.22 -13.54
N GLU A 328 15.84 -22.06 -13.10
CA GLU A 328 14.80 -23.09 -13.19
C GLU A 328 14.56 -23.50 -14.66
N LYS A 329 14.38 -22.52 -15.57
CA LYS A 329 14.22 -22.79 -17.00
C LYS A 329 15.42 -23.53 -17.61
N LYS A 330 16.66 -23.19 -17.20
CA LYS A 330 17.86 -23.90 -17.65
C LYS A 330 17.86 -25.34 -17.18
N ILE A 331 17.57 -25.59 -15.90
CA ILE A 331 17.48 -26.94 -15.34
C ILE A 331 16.45 -27.75 -16.12
N LEU A 332 15.23 -27.23 -16.32
CA LEU A 332 14.16 -27.90 -17.05
C LEU A 332 14.56 -28.27 -18.48
N ASN A 333 15.25 -27.37 -19.19
CA ASN A 333 15.74 -27.62 -20.54
C ASN A 333 16.81 -28.73 -20.58
N TYR A 334 17.72 -28.77 -19.60
CA TYR A 334 18.69 -29.87 -19.47
C TYR A 334 18.00 -31.20 -19.19
N THR A 335 16.97 -31.23 -18.33
CA THR A 335 16.22 -32.46 -18.05
C THR A 335 15.47 -32.96 -19.28
N LEU A 336 14.87 -32.06 -20.06
CA LEU A 336 14.16 -32.40 -21.30
C LEU A 336 15.10 -32.89 -22.42
N LEU A 337 16.35 -32.40 -22.46
CA LEU A 337 17.37 -32.88 -23.41
C LEU A 337 18.02 -34.22 -23.01
N SER A 338 17.92 -34.60 -21.74
CA SER A 338 18.49 -35.84 -21.18
C SER A 338 17.52 -37.05 -21.20
N ILE A 339 16.28 -36.82 -21.63
CA ILE A 339 15.22 -37.82 -21.85
C ILE A 339 15.08 -38.01 -23.36
#